data_AF-A0A7S3JZ18-F1
#
_entry.id   AF-A0A7S3JZ18-F1
#
_cell.length_a   1.000
_cell.length_b   1.000
_cell.length_c   1.000
_cell.angle_alpha   90.00
_cell.angle_beta   90.00
_cell.angle_gamma   90.00
#
_symmetry.space_group_name_H-M   'P 1'
#
loop_
_entity.id
_entity.type
_entity.pdbx_description
1 polymer ?
#
loop_
_entity_poly.entity_id
_entity_poly.type
_entity_poly.pdbx_seq_one_letter_code
_entity_poly.pdbx_strand_id
1 'polypeptide(L)'
;MTESDSVTRVFAWCLPRTCSTTLMYAWGSRSDTECIDEPMYAHYLRTNSSVYRSYRTQVLAAQENDGNTVITNLLQCPVKGRVLFAKMMSKHADGLDLDPLLKSENCFHILLFREPIRVLSSYAKAQEANTVGRITLDETGYPSLVRIASRLRELGRPFLTIDGDKLASEPRLYLSRMCEFAKGIPFDEAMLQWEAGPKQYDGVWANKWYSKLHASTGWVSSPPPEGASSSVTQFPSSLFELLNEVFPFYQVLALRQTLVRNEDTTITQWPKSPCVENLNDPNALALMPGGGEADFDNRNILVWIGPPGRGRLVPREFARISVFDSAVQGGDAVWEGIRIYNNRVFMLEAHLQRLFDSAKILGFRNVHSKSQVIEALFTTLIANGMNDQAHVRLTLTRGLKVTSSMNPDFNLFGTTLIVLAEHKPVLSAATYDNNKGVRLISSSVRRNSPQTLDSKIHHNNLLNNILAKLQANNAGAADAIMLDHEGGYVSETNATNIFLVRDNEIHTPHADHCLPGVTRSIVIDYLTKSVKTVCHVRRISIAEFYVADEVFTTGTLGELTPIINIDGRSIGDGTPGPFVVKLQAAFQNLISTRKDLSVPLTLATS
;
A
#
# COMPACT_ATOMS: atom_id res chain seq x y z
N MET A 1 -34.64 36.62 -9.00
CA MET A 1 -33.36 36.02 -9.42
C MET A 1 -33.42 34.56 -9.02
N THR A 2 -33.74 33.68 -9.96
CA THR A 2 -33.84 32.23 -9.77
C THR A 2 -32.53 31.55 -10.16
N GLU A 3 -32.21 30.48 -9.45
CA GLU A 3 -30.95 29.71 -9.37
C GLU A 3 -30.39 29.04 -10.66
N SER A 4 -30.65 29.53 -11.89
CA SER A 4 -30.45 28.73 -13.11
C SER A 4 -29.30 29.10 -14.09
N ASP A 5 -28.35 29.99 -13.77
CA ASP A 5 -27.31 30.42 -14.74
C ASP A 5 -25.85 30.21 -14.25
N SER A 6 -25.55 29.18 -13.44
CA SER A 6 -24.15 28.87 -13.10
C SER A 6 -23.44 28.11 -14.24
N VAL A 7 -22.37 28.72 -14.78
CA VAL A 7 -21.48 28.10 -15.79
C VAL A 7 -20.90 26.80 -15.25
N THR A 8 -20.97 25.73 -16.03
CA THR A 8 -20.33 24.46 -15.70
C THR A 8 -18.88 24.46 -16.17
N ARG A 9 -17.93 24.24 -15.27
CA ARG A 9 -16.49 24.30 -15.59
C ARG A 9 -15.89 22.90 -15.54
N VAL A 10 -15.49 22.36 -16.68
CA VAL A 10 -14.89 21.03 -16.84
C VAL A 10 -13.39 21.18 -17.04
N PHE A 11 -12.60 20.63 -16.13
CA PHE A 11 -11.14 20.67 -16.16
C PHE A 11 -10.58 19.28 -16.41
N ALA A 12 -9.99 19.08 -17.59
CA ALA A 12 -9.34 17.85 -17.97
C ALA A 12 -7.85 17.92 -17.63
N TRP A 13 -7.46 17.33 -16.48
CA TRP A 13 -6.08 17.13 -16.06
C TRP A 13 -5.46 15.97 -16.83
N CYS A 14 -4.58 16.30 -17.76
CA CYS A 14 -4.05 15.35 -18.72
C CYS A 14 -2.55 15.10 -18.49
N LEU A 15 -2.12 13.87 -18.74
CA LEU A 15 -0.72 13.62 -19.05
C LEU A 15 -0.39 14.15 -20.44
N PRO A 16 0.86 14.55 -20.70
CA PRO A 16 1.29 14.80 -22.06
C PRO A 16 1.20 13.51 -22.91
N ARG A 17 1.10 13.67 -24.23
CA ARG A 17 1.04 12.55 -25.21
C ARG A 17 -0.17 11.61 -25.03
N THR A 18 -1.23 12.13 -24.41
CA THR A 18 -2.60 11.56 -24.39
C THR A 18 -3.44 12.09 -25.55
N CYS A 19 -4.68 11.63 -25.68
CA CYS A 19 -5.68 12.19 -26.61
C CYS A 19 -6.34 13.48 -26.09
N SER A 20 -5.66 14.23 -25.21
CA SER A 20 -6.19 15.44 -24.56
C SER A 20 -6.63 16.53 -25.54
N THR A 21 -5.86 16.80 -26.60
CA THR A 21 -6.27 17.80 -27.61
C THR A 21 -7.48 17.32 -28.42
N THR A 22 -7.56 16.03 -28.72
CA THR A 22 -8.75 15.42 -29.35
C THR A 22 -9.98 15.59 -28.46
N LEU A 23 -9.83 15.37 -27.15
CA LEU A 23 -10.89 15.62 -26.18
C LEU A 23 -11.31 17.10 -26.15
N MET A 24 -10.37 18.03 -26.22
CA MET A 24 -10.67 19.46 -26.31
C MET A 24 -11.46 19.82 -27.57
N TYR A 25 -11.16 19.21 -28.71
CA TYR A 25 -11.90 19.41 -29.96
C TYR A 25 -13.31 18.81 -29.88
N ALA A 26 -13.46 17.65 -29.23
CA ALA A 26 -14.77 17.07 -28.96
C ALA A 26 -15.66 18.04 -28.16
N TRP A 27 -15.14 18.60 -27.06
CA TRP A 27 -15.87 19.59 -26.28
C TRP A 27 -16.12 20.90 -27.04
N GLY A 28 -15.13 21.39 -27.80
CA GLY A 28 -15.25 22.62 -28.60
C GLY A 28 -16.18 22.52 -29.80
N SER A 29 -16.63 21.31 -30.17
CA SER A 29 -17.60 21.10 -31.24
C SER A 29 -19.04 21.30 -30.77
N ARG A 30 -19.27 21.39 -29.45
CA ARG A 30 -20.57 21.75 -28.89
C ARG A 30 -20.83 23.24 -29.06
N SER A 31 -22.06 23.59 -29.40
CA SER A 31 -22.48 24.99 -29.55
C SER A 31 -22.50 25.79 -28.23
N ASP A 32 -22.54 25.11 -27.08
CA ASP A 32 -22.65 25.72 -25.75
C ASP A 32 -21.33 25.75 -24.96
N THR A 33 -20.22 25.37 -25.58
CA THR A 33 -18.94 25.16 -24.90
C THR A 33 -17.86 26.12 -25.41
N GLU A 34 -17.14 26.73 -24.48
CA GLU A 34 -15.91 27.48 -24.76
C GLU A 34 -14.70 26.66 -24.27
N CYS A 35 -13.65 26.58 -25.09
CA CYS A 35 -12.45 25.81 -24.80
C CYS A 35 -11.25 26.71 -24.47
N ILE A 36 -10.41 26.26 -23.52
CA ILE A 36 -9.12 26.88 -23.21
C ILE A 36 -8.02 25.81 -23.25
N ASP A 37 -6.94 26.10 -23.97
CA ASP A 37 -5.79 25.20 -24.13
C ASP A 37 -4.63 25.58 -23.17
N GLU A 38 -4.36 24.70 -22.21
CA GLU A 38 -3.25 24.74 -21.24
C GLU A 38 -2.98 26.14 -20.65
N PRO A 39 -3.94 26.74 -19.92
CA PRO A 39 -3.85 28.12 -19.42
C PRO A 39 -2.72 28.36 -18.42
N MET A 40 -2.22 27.30 -17.77
CA MET A 40 -1.14 27.38 -16.77
C MET A 40 0.27 27.24 -17.38
N TYR A 41 0.40 27.16 -18.72
CA TYR A 41 1.67 26.79 -19.33
C TYR A 41 2.74 27.88 -19.19
N ALA A 42 2.40 29.16 -19.39
CA ALA A 42 3.35 30.25 -19.15
C ALA A 42 3.84 30.30 -17.70
N HIS A 43 2.96 30.14 -16.72
CA HIS A 43 3.33 30.02 -15.31
C HIS A 43 4.36 28.90 -15.10
N TYR A 44 4.06 27.69 -15.58
CA TYR A 44 4.93 26.53 -15.45
C TYR A 44 6.31 26.77 -16.06
N LEU A 45 6.37 27.32 -17.28
CA LEU A 45 7.64 27.64 -17.92
C LEU A 45 8.40 28.69 -17.12
N ARG A 46 7.74 29.73 -16.60
CA ARG A 46 8.37 30.77 -15.79
C ARG A 46 9.01 30.20 -14.52
N THR A 47 8.32 29.31 -13.80
CA THR A 47 8.82 28.72 -12.55
C THR A 47 9.80 27.56 -12.77
N ASN A 48 9.83 26.98 -13.97
CA ASN A 48 10.73 25.89 -14.36
C ASN A 48 11.67 26.35 -15.49
N SER A 49 12.65 27.20 -15.15
CA SER A 49 13.59 27.80 -16.12
C SER A 49 14.49 26.78 -16.82
N SER A 50 14.74 25.63 -16.20
CA SER A 50 15.52 24.52 -16.77
C SER A 50 14.78 23.74 -17.86
N VAL A 51 13.46 23.89 -17.98
CA VAL A 51 12.66 23.17 -18.97
C VAL A 51 12.79 23.82 -20.34
N TYR A 52 13.43 23.09 -21.27
CA TYR A 52 13.60 23.51 -22.65
C TYR A 52 12.32 23.30 -23.49
N ARG A 53 11.92 24.35 -24.21
CA ARG A 53 10.90 24.35 -25.28
C ARG A 53 11.32 25.35 -26.34
N SER A 54 11.28 24.95 -27.62
CA SER A 54 11.66 25.82 -28.74
C SER A 54 10.75 27.05 -28.90
N TYR A 55 9.53 26.98 -28.37
CA TYR A 55 8.51 28.03 -28.44
C TYR A 55 8.28 28.76 -27.09
N ARG A 56 9.23 28.65 -26.15
CA ARG A 56 9.11 29.18 -24.78
C ARG A 56 8.72 30.66 -24.74
N THR A 57 9.42 31.51 -25.50
CA THR A 57 9.18 32.97 -25.50
C THR A 57 7.79 33.32 -26.00
N GLN A 58 7.25 32.57 -26.97
CA GLN A 58 5.92 32.78 -27.51
C GLN A 58 4.84 32.46 -26.47
N VAL A 59 5.02 31.41 -25.68
CA VAL A 59 4.09 31.04 -24.60
C VAL A 59 4.09 32.09 -23.50
N LEU A 60 5.27 32.51 -23.03
CA LEU A 60 5.39 33.53 -21.99
C LEU A 60 4.80 34.88 -22.41
N ALA A 61 4.82 35.21 -23.71
CA ALA A 61 4.23 36.44 -24.24
C ALA A 61 2.71 36.35 -24.47
N ALA A 62 2.18 35.15 -24.72
CA ALA A 62 0.78 34.95 -25.12
C ALA A 62 -0.17 34.60 -23.96
N GLN A 63 0.34 34.19 -22.79
CA GLN A 63 -0.48 33.76 -21.65
C GLN A 63 -0.10 34.49 -20.36
N GLU A 64 -1.02 34.48 -19.40
CA GLU A 64 -0.78 34.97 -18.03
C GLU A 64 0.31 34.11 -17.34
N ASN A 65 1.26 34.79 -16.70
CA ASN A 65 2.45 34.22 -16.10
C ASN A 65 2.30 34.01 -14.58
N ASP A 66 1.33 34.68 -13.96
CA ASP A 66 0.96 34.48 -12.56
C ASP A 66 -0.12 33.39 -12.42
N GLY A 67 0.22 32.28 -11.78
CA GLY A 67 -0.68 31.12 -11.72
C GLY A 67 -1.90 31.33 -10.82
N ASN A 68 -1.81 32.19 -9.80
CA ASN A 68 -2.96 32.56 -8.97
C ASN A 68 -3.98 33.37 -9.77
N THR A 69 -3.49 34.29 -10.61
CA THR A 69 -4.31 35.04 -11.57
C THR A 69 -4.94 34.09 -12.59
N VAL A 70 -4.19 33.10 -13.12
CA VAL A 70 -4.75 32.06 -13.99
C VAL A 70 -5.90 31.30 -13.31
N ILE A 71 -5.72 30.86 -12.06
CA ILE A 71 -6.75 30.13 -11.30
C ILE A 71 -7.99 31.01 -11.08
N THR A 72 -7.79 32.27 -10.71
CA THR A 72 -8.88 33.25 -10.53
C THR A 72 -9.65 33.44 -11.82
N ASN A 73 -8.95 33.63 -12.94
CA ASN A 73 -9.55 33.77 -14.26
C ASN A 73 -10.33 32.52 -14.67
N LEU A 74 -9.83 31.31 -14.39
CA LEU A 74 -10.54 30.07 -14.70
C LEU A 74 -11.85 29.91 -13.93
N LEU A 75 -11.94 30.50 -12.73
CA LEU A 75 -13.16 30.48 -11.90
C LEU A 75 -14.15 31.59 -12.26
N GLN A 76 -13.65 32.73 -12.73
CA GLN A 76 -14.44 33.96 -12.87
C GLN A 76 -14.67 34.40 -14.33
N CYS A 77 -13.96 33.84 -15.31
CA CYS A 77 -14.08 34.31 -16.69
C CYS A 77 -15.52 34.16 -17.20
N PRO A 78 -16.05 35.19 -17.89
CA PRO A 78 -17.32 35.08 -18.58
C PRO A 78 -17.17 34.07 -19.71
N VAL A 79 -18.20 33.23 -19.89
CA VAL A 79 -18.24 32.18 -20.90
C VAL A 79 -19.35 32.50 -21.88
N LYS A 80 -19.06 32.46 -23.18
CA LYS A 80 -20.05 32.78 -24.22
C LYS A 80 -21.18 31.74 -24.34
N GLY A 81 -21.00 30.57 -23.73
CA GLY A 81 -21.98 29.49 -23.61
C GLY A 81 -22.26 29.10 -22.16
N ARG A 82 -22.65 27.83 -21.94
CA ARG A 82 -22.97 27.28 -20.61
C ARG A 82 -21.82 26.48 -20.00
N VAL A 83 -20.86 26.07 -20.81
CA VAL A 83 -19.77 25.19 -20.40
C VAL A 83 -18.42 25.81 -20.72
N LEU A 84 -17.52 25.83 -19.73
CA LEU A 84 -16.09 26.03 -19.97
C LEU A 84 -15.41 24.67 -19.93
N PHE A 85 -14.70 24.31 -20.99
CA PHE A 85 -13.79 23.16 -20.97
C PHE A 85 -12.34 23.65 -21.01
N ALA A 86 -11.54 23.34 -19.99
CA ALA A 86 -10.11 23.63 -20.02
C ALA A 86 -9.29 22.33 -20.10
N LYS A 87 -8.45 22.25 -21.13
CA LYS A 87 -7.43 21.23 -21.25
C LYS A 87 -6.23 21.63 -20.39
N MET A 88 -5.95 20.86 -19.35
CA MET A 88 -4.87 21.11 -18.40
C MET A 88 -3.79 20.05 -18.57
N MET A 89 -2.52 20.43 -18.46
CA MET A 89 -1.45 19.46 -18.23
C MET A 89 -1.18 19.36 -16.74
N SER A 90 -1.20 18.15 -16.18
CA SER A 90 -1.08 17.93 -14.73
C SER A 90 0.16 18.61 -14.13
N LYS A 91 1.30 18.52 -14.80
CA LYS A 91 2.56 19.13 -14.35
C LYS A 91 2.58 20.65 -14.40
N HIS A 92 1.72 21.30 -15.19
CA HIS A 92 1.67 22.76 -15.24
C HIS A 92 1.13 23.39 -13.94
N ALA A 93 0.50 22.57 -13.10
CA ALA A 93 0.03 22.96 -11.78
C ALA A 93 1.06 22.76 -10.65
N ASP A 94 2.28 22.32 -10.97
CA ASP A 94 3.31 22.13 -9.95
C ASP A 94 3.74 23.47 -9.34
N GLY A 95 3.64 23.55 -8.01
CA GLY A 95 3.92 24.77 -7.23
C GLY A 95 2.72 25.70 -7.00
N LEU A 96 1.54 25.37 -7.54
CA LEU A 96 0.31 26.16 -7.34
C LEU A 96 -0.57 25.59 -6.22
N ASP A 97 -1.22 26.50 -5.48
CA ASP A 97 -2.35 26.14 -4.62
C ASP A 97 -3.60 25.97 -5.50
N LEU A 98 -3.97 24.72 -5.75
CA LEU A 98 -5.13 24.38 -6.56
C LEU A 98 -6.44 24.35 -5.78
N ASP A 99 -6.41 24.46 -4.45
CA ASP A 99 -7.61 24.33 -3.62
C ASP A 99 -8.79 25.21 -4.05
N PRO A 100 -8.60 26.48 -4.44
CA PRO A 100 -9.72 27.30 -4.92
C PRO A 100 -10.45 26.67 -6.11
N LEU A 101 -9.71 26.00 -6.99
CA LEU A 101 -10.24 25.35 -8.18
C LEU A 101 -10.80 23.96 -7.87
N LEU A 102 -10.13 23.18 -7.02
CA LEU A 102 -10.53 21.82 -6.68
C LEU A 102 -11.75 21.77 -5.73
N LYS A 103 -11.89 22.74 -4.83
CA LYS A 103 -13.01 22.81 -3.86
C LYS A 103 -14.32 23.30 -4.48
N SER A 104 -14.24 24.05 -5.59
CA SER A 104 -15.39 24.70 -6.21
C SER A 104 -16.47 23.71 -6.64
N GLU A 105 -17.72 23.98 -6.27
CA GLU A 105 -18.85 23.11 -6.56
C GLU A 105 -19.25 23.06 -8.04
N ASN A 106 -18.99 24.14 -8.78
CA ASN A 106 -19.27 24.23 -10.21
C ASN A 106 -18.10 23.74 -11.08
N CYS A 107 -17.07 23.14 -10.46
CA CYS A 107 -15.89 22.61 -11.13
C CYS A 107 -15.89 21.08 -11.12
N PHE A 108 -15.76 20.50 -12.31
CA PHE A 108 -15.75 19.06 -12.55
C PHE A 108 -14.38 18.64 -13.08
N HIS A 109 -13.80 17.60 -12.50
CA HIS A 109 -12.43 17.21 -12.78
C HIS A 109 -12.37 15.86 -13.49
N ILE A 110 -11.68 15.84 -14.63
CA ILE A 110 -11.41 14.65 -15.43
C ILE A 110 -9.90 14.43 -15.44
N LEU A 111 -9.45 13.23 -15.10
CA LEU A 111 -8.05 12.85 -15.06
C LEU A 111 -7.80 11.89 -16.22
N LEU A 112 -7.13 12.40 -17.25
CA LEU A 112 -6.84 11.66 -18.48
C LEU A 112 -5.40 11.15 -18.47
N PHE A 113 -5.24 9.83 -18.41
CA PHE A 113 -3.95 9.15 -18.41
C PHE A 113 -3.82 8.19 -19.60
N ARG A 114 -2.68 7.54 -19.75
CA ARG A 114 -2.41 6.56 -20.81
C ARG A 114 -1.37 5.56 -20.32
N GLU A 115 -1.13 4.48 -21.06
CA GLU A 115 -0.08 3.52 -20.76
C GLU A 115 1.35 4.12 -20.91
N PRO A 116 2.28 3.88 -19.94
CA PRO A 116 3.62 4.48 -19.91
C PRO A 116 4.51 4.20 -21.11
N ILE A 117 4.56 2.97 -21.63
CA ILE A 117 5.37 2.62 -22.80
C ILE A 117 4.98 3.51 -23.98
N ARG A 118 3.67 3.69 -24.23
CA ARG A 118 3.18 4.57 -25.32
C ARG A 118 3.54 6.04 -25.10
N VAL A 119 3.40 6.55 -23.87
CA VAL A 119 3.75 7.94 -23.53
C VAL A 119 5.24 8.18 -23.74
N LEU A 120 6.10 7.32 -23.18
CA LEU A 120 7.55 7.43 -23.24
C LEU A 120 8.09 7.24 -24.67
N SER A 121 7.60 6.24 -25.42
CA SER A 121 7.96 6.06 -26.84
C SER A 121 7.56 7.26 -27.68
N SER A 122 6.42 7.88 -27.39
CA SER A 122 6.01 9.08 -28.12
C SER A 122 6.85 10.30 -27.75
N TYR A 123 7.33 10.38 -26.52
CA TYR A 123 8.20 11.44 -26.05
C TYR A 123 9.61 11.34 -26.63
N ALA A 124 10.16 10.12 -26.75
CA ALA A 124 11.46 9.87 -27.38
C ALA A 124 11.53 10.48 -28.79
N LYS A 125 10.49 10.26 -29.61
CA LYS A 125 10.37 10.84 -30.96
C LYS A 125 10.34 12.37 -30.96
N ALA A 126 9.72 12.98 -29.95
CA ALA A 126 9.67 14.44 -29.83
C ALA A 126 11.01 15.04 -29.39
N GLN A 127 11.78 14.29 -28.58
CA GLN A 127 13.14 14.66 -28.19
C GLN A 127 14.10 14.55 -29.40
N GLU A 128 13.97 13.50 -30.22
CA GLU A 128 14.70 13.37 -31.50
C GLU A 128 14.40 14.52 -32.47
N ALA A 129 13.15 14.98 -32.52
CA ALA A 129 12.74 16.14 -33.30
C ALA A 129 13.13 17.50 -32.66
N ASN A 130 13.98 17.50 -31.63
CA ASN A 130 14.46 18.66 -30.89
C ASN A 130 13.34 19.62 -30.41
N THR A 131 12.15 19.07 -30.16
CA THR A 131 10.97 19.84 -29.74
C THR A 131 10.90 19.96 -28.22
N VAL A 132 11.45 18.98 -27.51
CA VAL A 132 11.54 18.91 -26.04
C VAL A 132 12.95 18.50 -25.62
N GLY A 133 13.34 18.87 -24.39
CA GLY A 133 14.60 18.43 -23.78
C GLY A 133 14.56 16.99 -23.25
N ARG A 134 15.48 16.65 -22.34
CA ARG A 134 15.55 15.33 -21.69
C ARG A 134 14.25 15.01 -20.94
N ILE A 135 13.72 13.82 -21.16
CA ILE A 135 12.54 13.31 -20.44
C ILE A 135 12.96 12.86 -19.03
N THR A 136 12.22 13.33 -18.03
CA THR A 136 12.35 12.97 -16.60
C THR A 136 11.00 12.50 -16.06
N LEU A 137 10.96 11.96 -14.84
CA LEU A 137 9.72 11.58 -14.16
C LEU A 137 8.72 12.74 -14.09
N ASP A 138 9.18 13.93 -13.73
CA ASP A 138 8.33 15.13 -13.66
C ASP A 138 7.81 15.56 -15.05
N GLU A 139 8.64 15.44 -16.09
CA GLU A 139 8.22 15.77 -17.45
C GLU A 139 7.06 14.88 -17.94
N THR A 140 6.91 13.67 -17.40
CA THR A 140 5.81 12.76 -17.74
C THR A 140 4.46 13.18 -17.16
N GLY A 141 4.45 14.00 -16.10
CA GLY A 141 3.23 14.46 -15.42
C GLY A 141 2.46 13.41 -14.62
N TYR A 142 2.93 12.16 -14.53
CA TYR A 142 2.27 11.11 -13.74
C TYR A 142 2.23 11.44 -12.23
N PRO A 143 3.35 11.86 -11.60
CA PRO A 143 3.32 12.24 -10.18
C PRO A 143 2.32 13.38 -9.92
N SER A 144 2.34 14.42 -10.76
CA SER A 144 1.46 15.58 -10.65
C SER A 144 -0.01 15.19 -10.79
N LEU A 145 -0.34 14.27 -11.71
CA LEU A 145 -1.70 13.79 -11.90
C LEU A 145 -2.20 12.97 -10.69
N VAL A 146 -1.35 12.10 -10.13
CA VAL A 146 -1.66 11.35 -8.90
C VAL A 146 -1.80 12.29 -7.69
N ARG A 147 -1.01 13.36 -7.62
CA ARG A 147 -1.12 14.39 -6.58
C ARG A 147 -2.46 15.12 -6.65
N ILE A 148 -2.90 15.52 -7.85
CA ILE A 148 -4.23 16.12 -8.06
C ILE A 148 -5.34 15.15 -7.66
N ALA A 149 -5.24 13.87 -8.06
CA ALA A 149 -6.20 12.84 -7.66
C ALA A 149 -6.27 12.66 -6.14
N SER A 150 -5.12 12.66 -5.47
CA SER A 150 -5.02 12.52 -4.03
C SER A 150 -5.63 13.72 -3.31
N ARG A 151 -5.39 14.94 -3.82
CA ARG A 151 -5.95 16.16 -3.24
C ARG A 151 -7.46 16.25 -3.40
N LEU A 152 -8.00 15.93 -4.58
CA LEU A 152 -9.45 15.86 -4.80
C LEU A 152 -10.13 14.89 -3.82
N ARG A 153 -9.48 13.75 -3.55
CA ARG A 153 -9.97 12.78 -2.56
C ARG A 153 -9.95 13.33 -1.13
N GLU A 154 -8.86 13.98 -0.71
CA GLU A 154 -8.77 14.62 0.61
C GLU A 154 -9.88 15.65 0.81
N LEU A 155 -10.26 16.35 -0.26
CA LEU A 155 -11.34 17.35 -0.26
C LEU A 155 -12.74 16.73 -0.40
N GLY A 156 -12.87 15.40 -0.54
CA GLY A 156 -14.14 14.73 -0.77
C GLY A 156 -14.81 15.10 -2.10
N ARG A 157 -14.04 15.55 -3.09
CA ARG A 157 -14.54 16.04 -4.37
C ARG A 157 -14.56 14.92 -5.41
N PRO A 158 -15.68 14.73 -6.14
CA PRO A 158 -15.75 13.67 -7.15
C PRO A 158 -14.92 14.03 -8.39
N PHE A 159 -14.37 13.01 -9.06
CA PHE A 159 -13.61 13.16 -10.30
C PHE A 159 -13.66 11.87 -11.14
N LEU A 160 -13.45 12.00 -12.45
CA LEU A 160 -13.36 10.86 -13.37
C LEU A 160 -11.91 10.52 -13.70
N THR A 161 -11.58 9.24 -13.79
CA THR A 161 -10.27 8.72 -14.25
C THR A 161 -10.46 7.94 -15.55
N ILE A 162 -9.81 8.40 -16.62
CA ILE A 162 -10.06 7.88 -17.97
C ILE A 162 -8.73 7.55 -18.64
N ASP A 163 -8.65 6.32 -19.17
CA ASP A 163 -7.55 5.89 -20.03
C ASP A 163 -7.80 6.43 -21.44
N GLY A 164 -6.82 7.16 -21.97
CA GLY A 164 -6.90 7.82 -23.27
C GLY A 164 -6.99 6.86 -24.45
N ASP A 165 -6.46 5.64 -24.36
CA ASP A 165 -6.61 4.64 -25.42
C ASP A 165 -8.04 4.09 -25.44
N LYS A 166 -8.66 3.90 -24.27
CA LYS A 166 -10.07 3.49 -24.18
C LYS A 166 -11.03 4.60 -24.63
N LEU A 167 -10.75 5.86 -24.26
CA LEU A 167 -11.50 7.00 -24.78
C LEU A 167 -11.41 7.08 -26.30
N ALA A 168 -10.25 6.82 -26.89
CA ALA A 168 -10.09 6.83 -28.33
C ALA A 168 -10.81 5.66 -29.03
N SER A 169 -10.90 4.49 -28.40
CA SER A 169 -11.61 3.33 -28.97
C SER A 169 -13.13 3.44 -28.85
N GLU A 170 -13.63 4.02 -27.77
CA GLU A 170 -15.07 4.11 -27.46
C GLU A 170 -15.50 5.56 -27.13
N PRO A 171 -15.28 6.54 -28.02
CA PRO A 171 -15.44 7.97 -27.70
C PRO A 171 -16.85 8.33 -27.28
N ARG A 172 -17.88 7.78 -27.94
CA ARG A 172 -19.29 8.05 -27.61
C ARG A 172 -19.62 7.66 -26.16
N LEU A 173 -19.15 6.49 -25.71
CA LEU A 173 -19.37 6.00 -24.35
C LEU A 173 -18.75 6.95 -23.32
N TYR A 174 -17.46 7.23 -23.46
CA TYR A 174 -16.73 8.03 -22.48
C TYR A 174 -17.16 9.50 -22.48
N LEU A 175 -17.43 10.11 -23.65
CA LEU A 175 -17.91 11.48 -23.73
C LEU A 175 -19.32 11.62 -23.13
N SER A 176 -20.23 10.69 -23.40
CA SER A 176 -21.57 10.68 -22.78
C SER A 176 -21.48 10.67 -21.25
N ARG A 177 -20.57 9.86 -20.70
CA ARG A 177 -20.33 9.78 -19.25
C ARG A 177 -19.70 11.04 -18.67
N MET A 178 -18.78 11.68 -19.40
CA MET A 178 -18.23 12.97 -18.96
C MET A 178 -19.32 14.05 -18.90
N CYS A 179 -20.23 14.08 -19.88
CA CYS A 179 -21.36 15.01 -19.90
C CYS A 179 -22.34 14.73 -18.74
N GLU A 180 -22.68 13.45 -18.50
CA GLU A 180 -23.49 13.02 -17.36
C GLU A 180 -22.85 13.45 -16.02
N PHE A 181 -21.56 13.21 -15.85
CA PHE A 181 -20.79 13.59 -14.67
C PHE A 181 -20.75 15.11 -14.45
N ALA A 182 -20.61 15.88 -15.52
CA ALA A 182 -20.53 17.33 -15.49
C ALA A 182 -21.93 17.96 -15.34
N LYS A 183 -22.60 17.74 -14.21
CA LYS A 183 -23.94 18.31 -13.90
C LYS A 183 -25.06 17.81 -14.83
N GLY A 184 -24.93 16.61 -15.41
CA GLY A 184 -25.97 16.04 -16.27
C GLY A 184 -26.14 16.78 -17.61
N ILE A 185 -25.06 17.36 -18.14
CA ILE A 185 -25.09 17.97 -19.47
C ILE A 185 -25.52 16.91 -20.50
N PRO A 186 -26.45 17.20 -21.44
CA PRO A 186 -26.79 16.27 -22.51
C PRO A 186 -25.59 16.00 -23.41
N PHE A 187 -25.35 14.73 -23.73
CA PHE A 187 -24.39 14.36 -24.77
C PHE A 187 -24.82 14.98 -26.11
N ASP A 188 -23.86 15.55 -26.83
CA ASP A 188 -24.07 16.16 -28.15
C ASP A 188 -23.29 15.33 -29.18
N GLU A 189 -23.97 14.84 -30.21
CA GLU A 189 -23.36 14.06 -31.29
C GLU A 189 -22.28 14.86 -32.04
N ALA A 190 -22.35 16.21 -32.02
CA ALA A 190 -21.30 17.06 -32.55
C ALA A 190 -19.94 16.82 -31.88
N MET A 191 -19.89 16.27 -30.65
CA MET A 191 -18.63 15.94 -29.98
C MET A 191 -17.82 14.83 -30.66
N LEU A 192 -18.42 14.09 -31.61
CA LEU A 192 -17.75 13.03 -32.34
C LEU A 192 -17.01 13.51 -33.60
N GLN A 193 -17.31 14.71 -34.09
CA GLN A 193 -16.82 15.24 -35.36
C GLN A 193 -16.47 16.72 -35.25
N TRP A 194 -15.49 17.18 -36.01
CA TRP A 194 -15.11 18.59 -36.06
C TRP A 194 -14.63 18.97 -37.46
N GLU A 195 -14.65 20.26 -37.78
CA GLU A 195 -14.02 20.75 -39.00
C GLU A 195 -12.49 20.61 -38.90
N ALA A 196 -11.86 20.17 -39.99
CA ALA A 196 -10.40 20.15 -40.09
C ALA A 196 -9.81 21.57 -40.02
N GLY A 197 -8.57 21.67 -39.58
CA GLY A 197 -7.81 22.91 -39.45
C GLY A 197 -7.64 23.41 -38.00
N PRO A 198 -6.85 24.48 -37.83
CA PRO A 198 -6.61 25.09 -36.52
C PRO A 198 -7.86 25.72 -35.94
N LYS A 199 -7.94 25.73 -34.60
CA LYS A 199 -9.06 26.33 -33.86
C LYS A 199 -8.62 27.61 -33.16
N GLN A 200 -9.56 28.52 -32.94
CA GLN A 200 -9.26 29.82 -32.31
C GLN A 200 -8.73 29.67 -30.87
N TYR A 201 -9.10 28.57 -30.20
CA TYR A 201 -8.65 28.24 -28.86
C TYR A 201 -7.36 27.41 -28.81
N ASP A 202 -6.73 27.11 -29.96
CA ASP A 202 -5.44 26.41 -29.99
C ASP A 202 -4.33 27.28 -29.40
N GLY A 203 -3.49 26.70 -28.53
CA GLY A 203 -2.32 27.40 -28.02
C GLY A 203 -1.27 27.72 -29.09
N VAL A 204 -0.40 28.69 -28.83
CA VAL A 204 0.67 29.13 -29.77
C VAL A 204 1.64 28.02 -30.19
N TRP A 205 1.66 26.90 -29.46
CA TRP A 205 2.45 25.70 -29.75
C TRP A 205 1.76 24.73 -30.72
N ALA A 206 0.50 24.96 -31.12
CA ALA A 206 -0.29 24.04 -31.92
C ALA A 206 0.38 23.67 -33.25
N ASN A 207 1.09 24.61 -33.88
CA ASN A 207 1.83 24.36 -35.12
C ASN A 207 2.95 23.30 -34.97
N LYS A 208 3.42 23.03 -33.74
CA LYS A 208 4.42 21.99 -33.45
C LYS A 208 3.79 20.64 -33.12
N TRP A 209 2.59 20.63 -32.56
CA TRP A 209 2.02 19.43 -31.94
C TRP A 209 0.75 18.91 -32.60
N TYR A 210 -0.06 19.76 -33.24
CA TYR A 210 -1.44 19.45 -33.61
C TYR A 210 -1.64 19.15 -35.09
N SER A 211 -0.57 19.06 -35.89
CA SER A 211 -0.64 18.79 -37.33
C SER A 211 -1.52 17.59 -37.70
N LYS A 212 -1.42 16.48 -36.95
CA LYS A 212 -2.28 15.30 -37.15
C LYS A 212 -3.75 15.56 -36.82
N LEU A 213 -4.02 16.34 -35.78
CA LEU A 213 -5.39 16.67 -35.37
C LEU A 213 -6.02 17.68 -36.33
N HIS A 214 -5.25 18.67 -36.80
CA HIS A 214 -5.69 19.63 -37.83
C HIS A 214 -6.07 18.94 -39.14
N ALA A 215 -5.50 17.78 -39.44
CA ALA A 215 -5.89 16.97 -40.61
C ALA A 215 -7.10 16.05 -40.37
N SER A 216 -7.60 15.95 -39.13
CA SER A 216 -8.70 15.06 -38.76
C SER A 216 -10.04 15.79 -38.72
N THR A 217 -11.14 15.05 -38.90
CA THR A 217 -12.52 15.57 -38.84
C THR A 217 -13.37 14.92 -37.76
N GLY A 218 -12.76 14.18 -36.83
CA GLY A 218 -13.45 13.45 -35.78
C GLY A 218 -12.58 12.40 -35.11
N TRP A 219 -13.19 11.62 -34.22
CA TRP A 219 -12.50 10.48 -33.60
C TRP A 219 -12.23 9.41 -34.65
N VAL A 220 -10.95 9.15 -34.93
CA VAL A 220 -10.56 8.09 -35.86
C VAL A 220 -10.49 6.78 -35.09
N SER A 221 -11.47 5.89 -35.28
CA SER A 221 -11.30 4.46 -34.96
C SER A 221 -10.26 3.90 -35.92
N SER A 222 -8.98 3.99 -35.58
CA SER A 222 -8.02 3.04 -36.15
C SER A 222 -8.08 1.79 -35.28
N PRO A 223 -8.55 0.63 -35.80
CA PRO A 223 -8.08 -0.62 -35.25
C PRO A 223 -6.54 -0.56 -35.26
N PRO A 224 -5.84 -1.12 -34.25
CA PRO A 224 -4.43 -1.42 -34.47
C PRO A 224 -4.37 -2.25 -35.77
N PRO A 225 -3.48 -1.93 -36.73
CA PRO A 225 -3.41 -2.68 -37.98
C PRO A 225 -3.39 -4.19 -37.68
N GLU A 226 -4.13 -5.00 -38.42
CA GLU A 226 -3.98 -6.45 -38.33
C GLU A 226 -2.50 -6.80 -38.57
N GLY A 227 -1.83 -7.35 -37.54
CA GLY A 227 -0.38 -7.55 -37.52
C GLY A 227 0.44 -6.52 -36.73
N ALA A 228 -0.17 -5.54 -36.04
CA ALA A 228 0.51 -4.59 -35.16
C ALA A 228 0.92 -5.20 -33.79
N SER A 229 1.62 -6.33 -33.85
CA SER A 229 2.54 -6.77 -32.79
C SER A 229 3.88 -6.02 -32.87
N SER A 230 4.01 -4.96 -33.66
CA SER A 230 5.31 -4.43 -34.11
C SER A 230 5.66 -2.98 -33.68
N SER A 231 4.87 -2.30 -32.84
CA SER A 231 5.30 -1.00 -32.27
C SER A 231 5.87 -1.09 -30.85
N VAL A 232 5.75 -2.24 -30.19
CA VAL A 232 6.31 -2.50 -28.85
C VAL A 232 7.73 -3.10 -28.94
N THR A 233 8.15 -3.54 -30.12
CA THR A 233 9.44 -4.23 -30.36
C THR A 233 10.68 -3.32 -30.33
N GLN A 234 10.53 -2.00 -30.20
CA GLN A 234 11.65 -1.04 -30.10
C GLN A 234 11.42 0.02 -29.01
N PHE A 235 11.19 -0.39 -27.76
CA PHE A 235 11.27 0.54 -26.64
C PHE A 235 12.75 0.91 -26.38
N PRO A 236 13.12 2.20 -26.34
CA PRO A 236 14.51 2.60 -26.12
C PRO A 236 15.01 2.13 -24.76
N SER A 237 16.08 1.32 -24.72
CA SER A 237 16.58 0.75 -23.47
C SER A 237 16.99 1.81 -22.44
N SER A 238 17.37 3.00 -22.91
CA SER A 238 17.67 4.16 -22.07
C SER A 238 16.49 4.69 -21.24
N LEU A 239 15.25 4.28 -21.56
CA LEU A 239 14.04 4.70 -20.87
C LEU A 239 13.50 3.65 -19.89
N PHE A 240 14.15 2.49 -19.73
CA PHE A 240 13.66 1.44 -18.82
C PHE A 240 13.64 1.87 -17.35
N GLU A 241 14.66 2.60 -16.89
CA GLU A 241 14.68 3.12 -15.52
C GLU A 241 13.51 4.08 -15.28
N LEU A 242 13.31 5.02 -16.20
CA LEU A 242 12.18 5.95 -16.14
C LEU A 242 10.83 5.24 -16.26
N LEU A 243 10.72 4.19 -17.08
CA LEU A 243 9.51 3.36 -17.17
C LEU A 243 9.19 2.74 -15.81
N ASN A 244 10.19 2.19 -15.12
CA ASN A 244 10.02 1.60 -13.78
C ASN A 244 9.63 2.64 -12.72
N GLU A 245 10.09 3.89 -12.86
CA GLU A 245 9.68 5.00 -11.99
C GLU A 245 8.24 5.45 -12.24
N VAL A 246 7.81 5.48 -13.50
CA VAL A 246 6.45 5.91 -13.91
C VAL A 246 5.39 4.85 -13.61
N PHE A 247 5.72 3.57 -13.77
CA PHE A 247 4.75 2.48 -13.74
C PHE A 247 3.89 2.42 -12.46
N PRO A 248 4.42 2.65 -11.23
CA PRO A 248 3.62 2.71 -10.02
C PRO A 248 2.53 3.79 -10.07
N PHE A 249 2.83 4.97 -10.61
CA PHE A 249 1.85 6.06 -10.75
C PHE A 249 0.77 5.71 -11.77
N TYR A 250 1.14 5.08 -12.89
CA TYR A 250 0.18 4.55 -13.85
C TYR A 250 -0.74 3.51 -13.21
N GLN A 251 -0.18 2.55 -12.48
CA GLN A 251 -0.98 1.52 -11.78
C GLN A 251 -1.96 2.15 -10.80
N VAL A 252 -1.55 3.23 -10.10
CA VAL A 252 -2.47 3.98 -9.24
C VAL A 252 -3.66 4.50 -10.03
N LEU A 253 -3.43 5.15 -11.16
CA LEU A 253 -4.51 5.69 -12.00
C LEU A 253 -5.35 4.59 -12.65
N ALA A 254 -4.73 3.50 -13.10
CA ALA A 254 -5.37 2.40 -13.80
C ALA A 254 -6.22 1.50 -12.89
N LEU A 255 -5.72 1.12 -11.71
CA LEU A 255 -6.51 0.35 -10.72
C LEU A 255 -7.70 1.15 -10.19
N ARG A 256 -7.61 2.48 -10.26
CA ARG A 256 -8.63 3.42 -9.81
C ARG A 256 -9.40 3.99 -10.99
N GLN A 257 -9.31 3.34 -12.16
CA GLN A 257 -10.20 3.63 -13.26
C GLN A 257 -11.63 3.38 -12.78
N THR A 258 -12.46 4.40 -12.87
CA THR A 258 -13.88 4.24 -12.53
C THR A 258 -14.49 3.35 -13.61
N LEU A 259 -14.63 2.05 -13.33
CA LEU A 259 -15.36 1.12 -14.20
C LEU A 259 -16.82 1.53 -14.17
N VAL A 260 -17.31 1.96 -15.32
CA VAL A 260 -18.72 2.12 -15.65
C VAL A 260 -19.40 0.76 -15.42
N ARG A 261 -19.97 0.53 -14.24
CA ARG A 261 -20.99 -0.51 -14.05
C ARG A 261 -22.35 0.16 -14.23
N ASN A 262 -23.15 -0.38 -15.14
CA ASN A 262 -24.58 -0.10 -15.20
C ASN A 262 -25.18 -0.66 -13.91
N GLU A 263 -25.68 0.24 -13.06
CA GLU A 263 -26.66 0.08 -11.96
C GLU A 263 -26.22 0.92 -10.74
N ASP A 264 -27.10 1.86 -10.37
CA ASP A 264 -27.06 2.82 -9.26
C ASP A 264 -25.97 3.91 -9.22
N THR A 265 -26.32 5.03 -9.85
CA THR A 265 -25.60 6.31 -9.91
C THR A 265 -25.72 7.13 -8.62
N THR A 266 -25.19 6.60 -7.52
CA THR A 266 -24.61 7.43 -6.45
C THR A 266 -23.26 6.85 -6.05
N ILE A 267 -22.29 6.94 -6.95
CA ILE A 267 -20.88 6.66 -6.63
C ILE A 267 -20.30 7.91 -5.94
N THR A 268 -20.72 8.14 -4.70
CA THR A 268 -19.93 8.94 -3.73
C THR A 268 -18.83 8.09 -3.10
N GLN A 269 -18.78 6.79 -3.39
CA GLN A 269 -17.81 5.86 -2.83
C GLN A 269 -17.10 5.04 -3.90
N TRP A 270 -15.77 5.00 -3.75
CA TRP A 270 -14.83 4.27 -4.58
C TRP A 270 -15.21 2.79 -4.71
N PRO A 271 -14.98 2.13 -5.86
CA PRO A 271 -14.95 0.68 -5.90
C PRO A 271 -13.91 0.20 -4.90
N LYS A 272 -14.38 -0.48 -3.85
CA LYS A 272 -13.55 -1.12 -2.84
C LYS A 272 -12.59 -2.06 -3.59
N SER A 273 -11.30 -2.04 -3.24
CA SER A 273 -10.29 -2.94 -3.81
C SER A 273 -10.84 -4.38 -3.89
N PRO A 274 -10.50 -5.22 -4.88
CA PRO A 274 -10.93 -6.62 -4.90
C PRO A 274 -10.44 -7.42 -3.68
N CYS A 275 -9.42 -6.94 -2.97
CA CYS A 275 -9.04 -7.47 -1.64
C CYS A 275 -10.05 -7.12 -0.53
N VAL A 276 -11.01 -6.25 -0.82
CA VAL A 276 -12.04 -5.67 0.05
C VAL A 276 -13.46 -6.03 -0.42
N GLU A 277 -13.65 -6.54 -1.65
CA GLU A 277 -14.95 -7.08 -2.09
C GLU A 277 -15.39 -8.25 -1.19
N ASN A 278 -14.45 -9.09 -0.74
CA ASN A 278 -14.72 -10.11 0.28
C ASN A 278 -14.84 -9.55 1.71
N LEU A 279 -14.57 -8.27 1.99
CA LEU A 279 -14.70 -7.69 3.33
C LEU A 279 -16.12 -7.23 3.68
N ASN A 280 -17.10 -7.42 2.80
CA ASN A 280 -18.52 -7.37 3.16
C ASN A 280 -19.11 -8.78 3.38
N ASP A 281 -18.34 -9.86 3.15
CA ASP A 281 -18.72 -11.21 3.55
C ASP A 281 -18.65 -11.29 5.09
N PRO A 282 -19.76 -11.57 5.79
CA PRO A 282 -19.77 -11.72 7.24
C PRO A 282 -18.72 -12.72 7.74
N ASN A 283 -18.39 -13.76 6.96
CA ASN A 283 -17.41 -14.76 7.33
C ASN A 283 -15.97 -14.23 7.24
N ALA A 284 -15.67 -13.39 6.25
CA ALA A 284 -14.36 -12.74 6.15
C ALA A 284 -14.19 -11.61 7.17
N LEU A 285 -15.27 -10.89 7.50
CA LEU A 285 -15.32 -9.92 8.60
C LEU A 285 -15.08 -10.58 9.96
N ALA A 286 -15.62 -11.79 10.19
CA ALA A 286 -15.36 -12.57 11.40
C ALA A 286 -13.89 -13.01 11.56
N LEU A 287 -13.15 -13.09 10.44
CA LEU A 287 -11.70 -13.39 10.43
C LEU A 287 -10.83 -12.13 10.59
N MET A 288 -11.41 -10.93 10.48
CA MET A 288 -10.70 -9.68 10.72
C MET A 288 -10.58 -9.44 12.23
N PRO A 289 -9.41 -9.02 12.72
CA PRO A 289 -9.28 -8.58 14.11
C PRO A 289 -10.24 -7.43 14.39
N GLY A 290 -11.15 -7.56 15.36
CA GLY A 290 -12.09 -6.50 15.76
C GLY A 290 -13.43 -6.47 15.05
N GLY A 291 -13.97 -7.65 14.69
CA GLY A 291 -15.30 -7.84 14.13
C GLY A 291 -16.29 -6.72 14.46
N GLY A 292 -16.69 -5.96 13.43
CA GLY A 292 -17.80 -4.98 13.45
C GLY A 292 -17.64 -3.71 14.29
N GLU A 293 -16.88 -3.72 15.39
CA GLU A 293 -16.92 -2.66 16.41
C GLU A 293 -15.61 -1.86 16.60
N ALA A 294 -14.50 -2.25 15.96
CA ALA A 294 -13.23 -1.51 16.13
C ALA A 294 -13.16 -0.26 15.23
N ASP A 295 -12.93 0.90 15.83
CA ASP A 295 -12.70 2.23 15.21
C ASP A 295 -11.44 2.33 14.30
N PHE A 296 -10.76 1.20 14.02
CA PHE A 296 -9.47 1.19 13.33
C PHE A 296 -9.58 0.65 11.90
N ASP A 297 -9.30 1.52 10.92
CA ASP A 297 -9.36 1.17 9.49
C ASP A 297 -7.97 0.79 8.92
N ASN A 298 -7.68 -0.51 8.83
CA ASN A 298 -6.46 -1.03 8.20
C ASN A 298 -6.49 -1.02 6.65
N ARG A 299 -7.54 -0.51 5.99
CA ARG A 299 -7.70 -0.53 4.52
C ARG A 299 -6.81 0.49 3.82
N ASN A 300 -6.57 1.64 4.45
CA ASN A 300 -5.86 2.78 3.86
C ASN A 300 -4.42 2.95 4.37
N ILE A 301 -3.84 1.91 4.99
CA ILE A 301 -2.50 1.97 5.56
C ILE A 301 -1.42 2.10 4.48
N LEU A 302 -0.33 2.75 4.85
CA LEU A 302 0.93 2.81 4.12
C LEU A 302 1.87 1.71 4.62
N VAL A 303 2.60 1.08 3.69
CA VAL A 303 3.56 0.01 3.95
C VAL A 303 4.92 0.47 3.45
N TRP A 304 5.97 0.33 4.26
CA TRP A 304 7.33 0.56 3.78
C TRP A 304 7.85 -0.64 3.03
N ILE A 305 8.46 -0.41 1.87
CA ILE A 305 9.08 -1.47 1.07
C ILE A 305 10.30 -0.95 0.31
N GLY A 306 11.36 -1.76 0.25
CA GLY A 306 12.47 -1.55 -0.70
C GLY A 306 13.83 -2.03 -0.20
N PRO A 307 14.87 -1.92 -1.03
CA PRO A 307 16.25 -2.27 -0.67
C PRO A 307 16.95 -1.14 0.10
N PRO A 308 18.17 -1.37 0.65
CA PRO A 308 18.89 -0.34 1.39
C PRO A 308 19.06 0.93 0.56
N GLY A 309 18.72 2.08 1.15
CA GLY A 309 18.80 3.39 0.49
C GLY A 309 17.74 3.69 -0.58
N ARG A 310 16.83 2.74 -0.89
CA ARG A 310 15.72 2.96 -1.84
C ARG A 310 14.36 2.48 -1.31
N GLY A 311 14.23 2.41 0.02
CA GLY A 311 12.95 2.14 0.68
C GLY A 311 11.98 3.32 0.54
N ARG A 312 10.68 3.02 0.48
CA ARG A 312 9.63 4.03 0.37
C ARG A 312 8.32 3.55 0.99
N LEU A 313 7.49 4.48 1.44
CA LEU A 313 6.09 4.20 1.78
C LEU A 313 5.27 4.08 0.50
N VAL A 314 4.42 3.06 0.44
CA VAL A 314 3.42 2.87 -0.62
C VAL A 314 2.09 2.49 0.01
N PRO A 315 0.94 2.86 -0.59
CA PRO A 315 -0.35 2.36 -0.11
C PRO A 315 -0.42 0.83 -0.14
N ARG A 316 -1.18 0.24 0.80
CA ARG A 316 -1.36 -1.22 0.99
C ARG A 316 -1.56 -1.98 -0.33
N GLU A 317 -2.37 -1.45 -1.23
CA GLU A 317 -2.68 -2.10 -2.50
C GLU A 317 -1.50 -2.13 -3.49
N PHE A 318 -0.50 -1.26 -3.32
CA PHE A 318 0.72 -1.19 -4.14
C PHE A 318 1.94 -1.83 -3.47
N ALA A 319 1.83 -2.27 -2.21
CA ALA A 319 2.88 -2.98 -1.52
C ALA A 319 3.11 -4.36 -2.17
N ARG A 320 4.18 -4.48 -2.97
CA ARG A 320 4.52 -5.67 -3.75
C ARG A 320 6.04 -5.85 -3.81
N ILE A 321 6.51 -7.09 -3.73
CA ILE A 321 7.88 -7.49 -4.09
C ILE A 321 7.87 -8.14 -5.48
N SER A 322 9.02 -8.13 -6.14
CA SER A 322 9.21 -8.81 -7.42
C SER A 322 9.01 -10.32 -7.27
N VAL A 323 8.50 -10.98 -8.30
CA VAL A 323 8.51 -12.45 -8.40
C VAL A 323 9.94 -13.03 -8.38
N PHE A 324 10.94 -12.20 -8.67
CA PHE A 324 12.36 -12.55 -8.56
C PHE A 324 12.94 -12.34 -7.16
N ASP A 325 12.18 -11.85 -6.18
CA ASP A 325 12.65 -11.78 -4.79
C ASP A 325 12.75 -13.17 -4.17
N SER A 326 13.80 -13.41 -3.38
CA SER A 326 14.05 -14.71 -2.72
C SER A 326 12.90 -15.18 -1.83
N ALA A 327 12.13 -14.25 -1.25
CA ALA A 327 10.96 -14.63 -0.45
C ALA A 327 9.88 -15.32 -1.29
N VAL A 328 9.70 -14.91 -2.56
CA VAL A 328 8.72 -15.51 -3.47
C VAL A 328 9.21 -16.85 -4.01
N GLN A 329 10.48 -16.93 -4.39
CA GLN A 329 11.04 -18.14 -5.01
C GLN A 329 11.21 -19.31 -4.04
N GLY A 330 11.50 -19.03 -2.75
CA GLY A 330 11.84 -20.09 -1.80
C GLY A 330 11.65 -19.74 -0.32
N GLY A 331 10.88 -18.69 0.02
CA GLY A 331 10.63 -18.31 1.42
C GLY A 331 11.86 -17.78 2.17
N ASP A 332 12.93 -17.43 1.46
CA ASP A 332 14.22 -17.03 2.01
C ASP A 332 14.20 -15.57 2.53
N ALA A 333 13.64 -15.46 3.73
CA ALA A 333 13.42 -14.23 4.47
C ALA A 333 13.34 -14.50 5.98
N VAL A 334 13.68 -13.48 6.76
CA VAL A 334 13.52 -13.42 8.22
C VAL A 334 12.51 -12.35 8.61
N TRP A 335 11.88 -12.47 9.77
CA TRP A 335 10.88 -11.50 10.19
C TRP A 335 10.86 -11.31 11.71
N GLU A 336 10.09 -10.32 12.18
CA GLU A 336 9.79 -10.07 13.58
C GLU A 336 8.34 -9.56 13.74
N GLY A 337 7.73 -9.91 14.88
CA GLY A 337 6.46 -9.34 15.32
C GLY A 337 6.75 -8.35 16.45
N ILE A 338 6.40 -7.08 16.25
CA ILE A 338 6.69 -5.98 17.18
C ILE A 338 5.38 -5.33 17.63
N ARG A 339 5.28 -4.96 18.92
CA ARG A 339 4.10 -4.27 19.48
C ARG A 339 4.39 -2.82 19.84
N ILE A 340 3.35 -2.02 19.68
CA ILE A 340 3.34 -0.62 20.05
C ILE A 340 2.30 -0.45 21.16
N TYR A 341 2.75 0.11 22.27
CA TYR A 341 1.92 0.46 23.41
C TYR A 341 2.20 1.91 23.82
N ASN A 342 1.16 2.72 24.00
CA ASN A 342 1.26 4.05 24.60
C ASN A 342 2.37 4.94 24.01
N ASN A 343 2.42 5.09 22.69
CA ASN A 343 3.46 5.80 21.93
C ASN A 343 4.88 5.20 22.02
N ARG A 344 5.02 3.92 22.35
CA ARG A 344 6.33 3.28 22.51
C ARG A 344 6.39 1.93 21.83
N VAL A 345 7.51 1.66 21.18
CA VAL A 345 7.82 0.37 20.58
C VAL A 345 8.42 -0.53 21.66
N PHE A 346 7.71 -1.60 22.02
CA PHE A 346 8.09 -2.46 23.14
C PHE A 346 9.15 -3.49 22.72
N MET A 347 10.20 -3.64 23.54
CA MET A 347 11.31 -4.58 23.34
C MET A 347 12.01 -4.47 21.97
N LEU A 348 12.05 -3.26 21.39
CA LEU A 348 12.61 -3.02 20.05
C LEU A 348 14.02 -3.59 19.88
N GLU A 349 14.89 -3.37 20.86
CA GLU A 349 16.27 -3.84 20.82
C GLU A 349 16.37 -5.37 20.68
N ALA A 350 15.61 -6.10 21.51
CA ALA A 350 15.61 -7.56 21.51
C ALA A 350 15.07 -8.12 20.20
N HIS A 351 14.00 -7.51 19.65
CA HIS A 351 13.46 -7.90 18.35
C HIS A 351 14.46 -7.66 17.22
N LEU A 352 15.08 -6.48 17.16
CA LEU A 352 16.05 -6.18 16.11
C LEU A 352 17.28 -7.08 16.21
N GLN A 353 17.78 -7.33 17.42
CA GLN A 353 18.92 -8.24 17.62
C GLN A 353 18.61 -9.62 17.04
N ARG A 354 17.45 -10.20 17.35
CA ARG A 354 17.04 -11.52 16.82
C ARG A 354 16.83 -11.52 15.30
N LEU A 355 16.29 -10.44 14.74
CA LEU A 355 16.15 -10.25 13.28
C LEU A 355 17.52 -10.32 12.60
N PHE A 356 18.51 -9.57 13.12
CA PHE A 356 19.86 -9.52 12.58
C PHE A 356 20.64 -10.81 12.79
N ASP A 357 20.48 -11.46 13.94
CA ASP A 357 21.07 -12.78 14.20
C ASP A 357 20.51 -13.82 13.23
N SER A 358 19.20 -13.82 13.00
CA SER A 358 18.55 -14.71 12.01
C SER A 358 19.08 -14.45 10.59
N ALA A 359 19.19 -13.18 10.18
CA ALA A 359 19.75 -12.81 8.88
C ALA A 359 21.21 -13.24 8.73
N LYS A 360 22.00 -13.12 9.81
CA LYS A 360 23.40 -13.54 9.86
C LYS A 360 23.54 -15.06 9.75
N ILE A 361 22.71 -15.83 10.46
CA ILE A 361 22.69 -17.30 10.37
C ILE A 361 22.38 -17.74 8.94
N LEU A 362 21.44 -17.07 8.27
CA LEU A 362 21.12 -17.35 6.86
C LEU A 362 22.15 -16.77 5.87
N GLY A 363 23.20 -16.09 6.34
CA GLY A 363 24.26 -15.57 5.49
C GLY A 363 23.82 -14.45 4.54
N PHE A 364 22.90 -13.58 4.98
CA PHE A 364 22.47 -12.43 4.17
C PHE A 364 23.66 -11.46 3.96
N ARG A 365 23.76 -10.89 2.75
CA ARG A 365 24.74 -9.85 2.40
C ARG A 365 24.01 -8.53 2.12
N ASN A 366 24.71 -7.41 2.26
CA ASN A 366 24.14 -6.06 2.03
C ASN A 366 22.82 -5.87 2.80
N VAL A 367 22.84 -6.25 4.07
CA VAL A 367 21.70 -6.13 4.98
C VAL A 367 21.48 -4.65 5.31
N HIS A 368 20.22 -4.22 5.40
CA HIS A 368 19.89 -2.90 5.95
C HIS A 368 20.61 -2.68 7.28
N SER A 369 21.12 -1.47 7.52
CA SER A 369 21.65 -1.14 8.83
C SER A 369 20.52 -1.09 9.86
N LYS A 370 20.86 -1.28 11.14
CA LYS A 370 19.91 -1.13 12.23
C LYS A 370 19.22 0.23 12.25
N SER A 371 19.95 1.30 11.94
CA SER A 371 19.38 2.66 11.82
C SER A 371 18.36 2.76 10.70
N GLN A 372 18.63 2.19 9.51
CA GLN A 372 17.70 2.16 8.39
C GLN A 372 16.41 1.40 8.72
N VAL A 373 16.53 0.28 9.45
CA VAL A 373 15.37 -0.50 9.89
C VAL A 373 14.51 0.30 10.88
N ILE A 374 15.14 0.98 11.85
CA ILE A 374 14.43 1.81 12.83
C ILE A 374 13.74 3.00 12.15
N GLU A 375 14.43 3.69 11.24
CA GLU A 375 13.89 4.81 10.47
C GLU A 375 12.65 4.39 9.67
N ALA A 376 12.74 3.28 8.93
CA ALA A 376 11.62 2.73 8.17
C ALA A 376 10.44 2.35 9.07
N LEU A 377 10.72 1.71 10.22
CA LEU A 377 9.72 1.34 11.21
C LEU A 377 8.96 2.55 11.74
N PHE A 378 9.71 3.58 12.18
CA PHE A 378 9.13 4.76 12.82
C PHE A 378 8.37 5.60 11.80
N THR A 379 8.94 5.78 10.61
CA THR A 379 8.29 6.47 9.49
C THR A 379 6.95 5.81 9.15
N THR A 380 6.91 4.48 9.10
CA THR A 380 5.67 3.73 8.82
C THR A 380 4.62 3.91 9.91
N LEU A 381 5.02 3.82 11.19
CA LEU A 381 4.10 3.97 12.31
C LEU A 381 3.52 5.39 12.38
N ILE A 382 4.36 6.40 12.21
CA ILE A 382 3.96 7.81 12.26
C ILE A 382 3.05 8.16 11.08
N ALA A 383 3.41 7.75 9.86
CA ALA A 383 2.61 8.04 8.68
C ALA A 383 1.20 7.41 8.74
N ASN A 384 1.04 6.33 9.51
CA ASN A 384 -0.24 5.68 9.75
C ASN A 384 -0.94 6.10 11.06
N GLY A 385 -0.36 7.02 11.85
CA GLY A 385 -0.92 7.39 13.15
C GLY A 385 -0.96 6.25 14.18
N MET A 386 -0.16 5.19 13.99
CA MET A 386 -0.16 3.98 14.81
C MET A 386 0.69 4.16 16.07
N ASN A 387 0.11 4.82 17.07
CA ASN A 387 0.76 5.11 18.34
C ASN A 387 0.40 4.14 19.47
N ASP A 388 -0.64 3.32 19.32
CA ASP A 388 -1.06 2.35 20.34
C ASP A 388 -1.80 1.16 19.71
N GLN A 389 -1.83 0.03 20.42
CA GLN A 389 -2.51 -1.20 20.02
C GLN A 389 -2.19 -1.68 18.59
N ALA A 390 -1.01 -1.34 18.09
CA ALA A 390 -0.55 -1.72 16.77
C ALA A 390 0.41 -2.91 16.83
N HIS A 391 0.41 -3.70 15.77
CA HIS A 391 1.34 -4.79 15.57
C HIS A 391 2.04 -4.62 14.23
N VAL A 392 3.37 -4.71 14.25
CA VAL A 392 4.19 -4.64 13.05
C VAL A 392 4.73 -6.02 12.73
N ARG A 393 4.49 -6.49 11.51
CA ARG A 393 5.28 -7.55 10.88
C ARG A 393 6.43 -6.90 10.13
N LEU A 394 7.63 -6.96 10.72
CA LEU A 394 8.87 -6.49 10.13
C LEU A 394 9.52 -7.64 9.39
N THR A 395 9.81 -7.52 8.09
CA THR A 395 10.39 -8.61 7.28
C THR A 395 11.61 -8.13 6.52
N LEU A 396 12.67 -8.93 6.53
CA LEU A 396 13.84 -8.80 5.66
C LEU A 396 13.93 -10.02 4.77
N THR A 397 13.79 -9.83 3.46
CA THR A 397 14.09 -10.88 2.48
C THR A 397 15.58 -10.86 2.14
N ARG A 398 16.15 -11.97 1.63
CA ARG A 398 17.51 -11.91 1.06
C ARG A 398 17.61 -10.92 -0.11
N GLY A 399 16.49 -10.63 -0.76
CA GLY A 399 16.34 -9.56 -1.73
C GLY A 399 16.01 -10.04 -3.13
N LEU A 400 16.04 -9.09 -4.06
CA LEU A 400 15.86 -9.33 -5.49
C LEU A 400 17.02 -10.16 -6.07
N LYS A 401 16.69 -11.10 -6.95
CA LYS A 401 17.67 -11.83 -7.76
C LYS A 401 17.78 -11.28 -9.17
N VAL A 402 18.98 -11.40 -9.76
CA VAL A 402 19.19 -11.12 -11.19
C VAL A 402 18.54 -12.18 -12.10
N THR A 403 18.34 -13.39 -11.59
CA THR A 403 17.68 -14.49 -12.30
C THR A 403 17.03 -15.46 -11.32
N SER A 404 16.07 -16.26 -11.81
CA SER A 404 15.43 -17.31 -11.02
C SER A 404 16.43 -18.43 -10.72
N SER A 405 16.66 -18.73 -9.44
CA SER A 405 17.62 -19.75 -9.02
C SER A 405 17.56 -19.96 -7.50
N MET A 406 17.96 -21.15 -7.02
CA MET A 406 18.18 -21.40 -5.60
C MET A 406 19.50 -20.83 -5.08
N ASN A 407 20.47 -20.49 -5.94
CA ASN A 407 21.76 -19.96 -5.49
C ASN A 407 21.59 -18.55 -4.89
N PRO A 408 22.01 -18.29 -3.63
CA PRO A 408 21.95 -16.97 -3.02
C PRO A 408 22.95 -15.95 -3.61
N ASP A 409 23.96 -16.37 -4.36
CA ASP A 409 24.92 -15.44 -4.99
C ASP A 409 24.27 -14.54 -6.06
N PHE A 410 23.08 -14.88 -6.56
CA PHE A 410 22.33 -14.04 -7.48
C PHE A 410 21.58 -12.88 -6.80
N ASN A 411 21.61 -12.80 -5.45
CA ASN A 411 21.07 -11.68 -4.68
C ASN A 411 22.06 -10.50 -4.64
N LEU A 412 22.13 -9.76 -5.75
CA LEU A 412 23.11 -8.68 -5.91
C LEU A 412 22.59 -7.30 -5.46
N PHE A 413 21.29 -7.16 -5.22
CA PHE A 413 20.65 -5.86 -4.95
C PHE A 413 20.47 -5.54 -3.46
N GLY A 414 20.95 -6.43 -2.57
CA GLY A 414 20.77 -6.35 -1.12
C GLY A 414 19.38 -6.77 -0.66
N THR A 415 19.20 -6.84 0.67
CA THR A 415 17.96 -7.30 1.29
C THR A 415 16.75 -6.43 0.92
N THR A 416 15.54 -6.96 0.83
CA THR A 416 14.31 -6.13 0.74
C THR A 416 13.70 -6.00 2.13
N LEU A 417 13.55 -4.77 2.65
CA LEU A 417 12.87 -4.50 3.91
C LEU A 417 11.39 -4.24 3.65
N ILE A 418 10.54 -4.86 4.46
CA ILE A 418 9.09 -4.67 4.45
C ILE A 418 8.64 -4.35 5.88
N VAL A 419 7.97 -3.22 6.08
CA VAL A 419 7.34 -2.86 7.35
C VAL A 419 5.83 -2.82 7.15
N LEU A 420 5.15 -3.87 7.63
CA LEU A 420 3.69 -3.98 7.60
C LEU A 420 3.13 -3.73 8.99
N ALA A 421 2.57 -2.55 9.22
CA ALA A 421 1.94 -2.17 10.48
C ALA A 421 0.41 -2.25 10.35
N GLU A 422 -0.26 -2.83 11.34
CA GLU A 422 -1.72 -2.89 11.42
C GLU A 422 -2.19 -2.60 12.85
N HIS A 423 -3.31 -1.90 13.01
CA HIS A 423 -4.04 -1.89 14.28
C HIS A 423 -4.58 -3.29 14.54
N LYS A 424 -4.16 -3.88 15.66
CA LYS A 424 -4.55 -5.22 16.10
C LYS A 424 -4.67 -5.24 17.63
N PRO A 425 -5.78 -4.75 18.19
CA PRO A 425 -6.02 -4.84 19.63
C PRO A 425 -6.05 -6.31 20.09
N VAL A 426 -5.52 -6.59 21.29
CA VAL A 426 -5.40 -7.97 21.81
C VAL A 426 -6.77 -8.63 21.98
N LEU A 427 -7.73 -7.91 22.59
CA LEU A 427 -9.11 -8.37 22.80
C LEU A 427 -9.88 -8.63 21.50
N SER A 428 -9.33 -8.17 20.37
CA SER A 428 -9.93 -8.26 19.06
C SER A 428 -9.23 -9.28 18.16
N ALA A 429 -8.13 -9.90 18.62
CA ALA A 429 -7.37 -10.84 17.82
C ALA A 429 -8.20 -12.11 17.60
N ALA A 430 -8.51 -12.42 16.33
CA ALA A 430 -9.39 -13.53 15.95
C ALA A 430 -9.00 -14.92 16.50
N THR A 431 -7.76 -15.09 16.99
CA THR A 431 -7.22 -16.38 17.46
C THR A 431 -7.08 -16.49 18.99
N TYR A 432 -6.93 -15.39 19.72
CA TYR A 432 -6.55 -15.43 21.15
C TYR A 432 -7.51 -14.62 22.01
N ASP A 433 -8.04 -15.24 23.07
CA ASP A 433 -8.87 -14.59 24.08
C ASP A 433 -8.18 -14.69 25.44
N ASN A 434 -7.61 -13.57 25.90
CA ASN A 434 -6.87 -13.52 27.17
C ASN A 434 -7.78 -13.54 28.40
N ASN A 435 -9.09 -13.31 28.24
CA ASN A 435 -10.06 -13.29 29.34
C ASN A 435 -10.76 -14.64 29.53
N LYS A 436 -11.10 -15.33 28.44
CA LYS A 436 -11.79 -16.64 28.49
C LYS A 436 -10.84 -17.82 28.35
N GLY A 437 -9.64 -17.58 27.82
CA GLY A 437 -8.70 -18.63 27.44
C GLY A 437 -9.13 -19.37 26.17
N VAL A 438 -8.25 -20.24 25.70
CA VAL A 438 -8.44 -20.97 24.44
C VAL A 438 -8.20 -22.47 24.59
N ARG A 439 -8.62 -23.23 23.57
CA ARG A 439 -8.42 -24.68 23.49
C ARG A 439 -7.30 -25.01 22.52
N LEU A 440 -6.49 -26.01 22.85
CA LEU A 440 -5.43 -26.53 22.00
C LEU A 440 -5.68 -27.99 21.62
N ILE A 441 -5.06 -28.43 20.54
CA ILE A 441 -4.86 -29.85 20.23
C ILE A 441 -3.37 -30.19 20.15
N SER A 442 -3.01 -31.46 20.21
CA SER A 442 -1.71 -31.92 19.75
C SER A 442 -1.70 -32.10 18.24
N SER A 443 -0.61 -31.66 17.60
CA SER A 443 -0.40 -31.82 16.17
C SER A 443 0.28 -33.16 15.87
N SER A 444 -0.08 -33.77 14.74
CA SER A 444 0.74 -34.85 14.16
C SER A 444 1.99 -34.30 13.45
N VAL A 445 1.99 -33.02 13.09
CA VAL A 445 3.15 -32.34 12.51
C VAL A 445 4.18 -32.06 13.61
N ARG A 446 5.41 -32.54 13.42
CA ARG A 446 6.53 -32.31 14.33
C ARG A 446 7.23 -31.00 14.01
N ARG A 447 7.81 -30.37 15.03
CA ARG A 447 8.52 -29.10 14.90
C ARG A 447 9.90 -29.31 14.29
N ASN A 448 10.34 -28.35 13.47
CA ASN A 448 11.64 -28.41 12.82
C ASN A 448 12.77 -28.47 13.85
N SER A 449 13.75 -29.32 13.57
CA SER A 449 14.96 -29.48 14.38
C SER A 449 16.12 -28.69 13.82
N PRO A 450 17.17 -28.45 14.64
CA PRO A 450 18.43 -27.91 14.15
C PRO A 450 19.07 -28.74 13.02
N GLN A 451 18.68 -30.01 12.86
CA GLN A 451 19.17 -30.89 11.79
C GLN A 451 18.54 -30.58 10.41
N THR A 452 17.45 -29.81 10.38
CA THR A 452 16.70 -29.50 9.14
C THR A 452 16.67 -27.99 8.89
N LEU A 453 15.84 -27.28 9.64
CA LEU A 453 15.75 -25.82 9.64
C LEU A 453 15.56 -25.36 11.07
N ASP A 454 16.64 -24.86 11.69
CA ASP A 454 16.64 -24.54 13.12
C ASP A 454 15.56 -23.50 13.47
N SER A 455 14.64 -23.91 14.33
CA SER A 455 13.53 -23.11 14.83
C SER A 455 13.94 -21.86 15.61
N LYS A 456 15.21 -21.73 15.99
CA LYS A 456 15.77 -20.49 16.58
C LYS A 456 15.87 -19.36 15.57
N ILE A 457 15.91 -19.67 14.27
CA ILE A 457 15.90 -18.67 13.19
C ILE A 457 14.45 -18.23 12.99
N HIS A 458 14.17 -16.93 13.15
CA HIS A 458 12.83 -16.41 12.92
C HIS A 458 12.59 -16.16 11.42
N HIS A 459 12.33 -17.24 10.68
CA HIS A 459 12.25 -17.28 9.21
C HIS A 459 10.81 -17.29 8.68
N ASN A 460 10.62 -17.03 7.38
CA ASN A 460 9.32 -17.05 6.70
C ASN A 460 8.87 -18.44 6.19
N ASN A 461 9.69 -19.49 6.33
CA ASN A 461 9.34 -20.87 5.95
C ASN A 461 8.35 -21.53 6.94
N LEU A 462 7.12 -21.01 7.00
CA LEU A 462 6.11 -21.35 8.01
C LEU A 462 5.13 -22.46 7.58
N LEU A 463 5.36 -23.15 6.46
CA LEU A 463 4.44 -24.20 6.01
C LEU A 463 4.27 -25.33 7.05
N ASN A 464 5.35 -25.71 7.75
CA ASN A 464 5.32 -26.64 8.88
C ASN A 464 4.31 -26.21 9.96
N ASN A 465 4.39 -24.95 10.38
CA ASN A 465 3.49 -24.33 11.36
C ASN A 465 2.05 -24.20 10.83
N ILE A 466 1.88 -23.82 9.56
CA ILE A 466 0.56 -23.68 8.93
C ILE A 466 -0.16 -25.04 8.87
N LEU A 467 0.55 -26.13 8.56
CA LEU A 467 -0.03 -27.48 8.55
C LEU A 467 -0.55 -27.87 9.95
N ALA A 468 0.17 -27.54 11.02
CA ALA A 468 -0.31 -27.74 12.39
C ALA A 468 -1.53 -26.84 12.70
N LYS A 469 -1.52 -25.58 12.25
CA LYS A 469 -2.67 -24.68 12.39
C LYS A 469 -3.91 -25.17 11.65
N LEU A 470 -3.77 -25.79 10.48
CA LEU A 470 -4.88 -26.41 9.77
C LEU A 470 -5.52 -27.54 10.58
N GLN A 471 -4.72 -28.37 11.25
CA GLN A 471 -5.26 -29.39 12.16
C GLN A 471 -6.05 -28.76 13.30
N ALA A 472 -5.53 -27.71 13.93
CA ALA A 472 -6.24 -27.01 15.01
C ALA A 472 -7.58 -26.43 14.52
N ASN A 473 -7.58 -25.76 13.36
CA ASN A 473 -8.79 -25.20 12.78
C ASN A 473 -9.85 -26.29 12.52
N ASN A 474 -9.45 -27.43 11.95
CA ASN A 474 -10.35 -28.55 11.67
C ASN A 474 -10.93 -29.18 12.95
N ALA A 475 -10.19 -29.08 14.07
CA ALA A 475 -10.65 -29.52 15.39
C ALA A 475 -11.38 -28.42 16.18
N GLY A 476 -11.60 -27.23 15.61
CA GLY A 476 -12.21 -26.10 16.32
C GLY A 476 -11.39 -25.59 17.51
N ALA A 477 -10.07 -25.75 17.46
CA ALA A 477 -9.10 -25.28 18.45
C ALA A 477 -8.36 -24.02 17.96
N ALA A 478 -7.84 -23.25 18.91
CA ALA A 478 -7.17 -21.98 18.62
C ALA A 478 -5.76 -22.20 18.03
N ASP A 479 -5.00 -23.16 18.55
CA ASP A 479 -3.66 -23.50 18.08
C ASP A 479 -3.37 -24.99 18.36
N ALA A 480 -2.29 -25.51 17.78
CA ALA A 480 -1.81 -26.87 17.99
C ALA A 480 -0.44 -26.90 18.67
N ILE A 481 -0.31 -27.73 19.71
CA ILE A 481 0.94 -28.08 20.36
C ILE A 481 1.76 -28.97 19.42
N MET A 482 2.99 -28.55 19.13
CA MET A 482 3.93 -29.27 18.29
C MET A 482 5.00 -29.93 19.15
N LEU A 483 5.25 -31.21 18.90
CA LEU A 483 6.28 -31.99 19.58
C LEU A 483 7.57 -31.98 18.77
N ASP A 484 8.71 -32.12 19.45
CA ASP A 484 9.97 -32.44 18.79
C ASP A 484 9.95 -33.88 18.21
N HIS A 485 10.83 -34.11 17.23
CA HIS A 485 10.96 -35.40 16.57
C HIS A 485 11.97 -36.36 17.24
N GLU A 486 12.82 -35.87 18.16
CA GLU A 486 13.91 -36.66 18.75
C GLU A 486 13.43 -37.45 19.97
N GLY A 487 12.81 -36.76 20.93
CA GLY A 487 12.34 -37.32 22.18
C GLY A 487 10.82 -37.31 22.33
N GLY A 488 10.09 -36.68 21.41
CA GLY A 488 8.64 -36.52 21.50
C GLY A 488 8.21 -35.56 22.61
N TYR A 489 9.10 -34.68 23.07
CA TYR A 489 8.76 -33.67 24.07
C TYR A 489 8.06 -32.47 23.43
N VAL A 490 7.32 -31.71 24.23
CA VAL A 490 6.65 -30.49 23.77
C VAL A 490 7.70 -29.45 23.40
N SER A 491 7.54 -28.83 22.23
CA SER A 491 8.43 -27.78 21.75
C SER A 491 7.82 -26.39 21.92
N GLU A 492 6.75 -26.10 21.17
CA GLU A 492 5.96 -24.88 21.19
C GLU A 492 4.61 -25.16 20.51
N THR A 493 3.75 -24.15 20.35
CA THR A 493 2.60 -24.27 19.44
C THR A 493 2.98 -23.86 18.01
N ASN A 494 2.05 -23.93 17.06
CA ASN A 494 2.29 -23.42 15.71
C ASN A 494 2.66 -21.93 15.65
N ALA A 495 2.37 -21.11 16.67
CA ALA A 495 2.61 -19.66 16.61
C ALA A 495 3.15 -19.02 17.90
N THR A 496 3.20 -19.75 19.01
CA THR A 496 3.53 -19.21 20.34
C THR A 496 4.34 -20.20 21.18
N ASN A 497 5.17 -19.71 22.10
CA ASN A 497 5.75 -20.59 23.11
C ASN A 497 4.68 -21.01 24.14
N ILE A 498 4.94 -22.10 24.86
CA ILE A 498 4.00 -22.68 25.83
C ILE A 498 4.64 -22.85 27.20
N PHE A 499 3.82 -22.70 28.24
CA PHE A 499 4.19 -22.80 29.64
C PHE A 499 3.13 -23.60 30.39
N LEU A 500 3.54 -24.33 31.41
CA LEU A 500 2.65 -24.89 32.41
C LEU A 500 3.00 -24.36 33.79
N VAL A 501 2.01 -24.33 34.67
CA VAL A 501 2.15 -24.06 36.09
C VAL A 501 1.81 -25.33 36.84
N ARG A 502 2.68 -25.71 37.77
CA ARG A 502 2.45 -26.82 38.68
C ARG A 502 3.02 -26.48 40.04
N ASP A 503 2.25 -26.68 41.10
CA ASP A 503 2.68 -26.44 42.47
C ASP A 503 3.26 -25.02 42.67
N ASN A 504 2.62 -24.02 42.03
CA ASN A 504 3.01 -22.60 42.05
C ASN A 504 4.40 -22.29 41.41
N GLU A 505 4.95 -23.24 40.65
CA GLU A 505 6.16 -23.08 39.84
C GLU A 505 5.83 -23.07 38.35
N ILE A 506 6.63 -22.33 37.57
CA ILE A 506 6.47 -22.24 36.12
C ILE A 506 7.43 -23.23 35.46
N HIS A 507 6.96 -23.92 34.43
CA HIS A 507 7.80 -24.74 33.56
C HIS A 507 7.57 -24.39 32.09
N THR A 508 8.64 -24.39 31.30
CA THR A 508 8.56 -24.20 29.85
C THR A 508 9.55 -25.12 29.14
N PRO A 509 9.23 -25.58 27.92
CA PRO A 509 10.17 -26.33 27.11
C PRO A 509 11.53 -25.65 26.97
N HIS A 510 12.58 -26.47 27.01
CA HIS A 510 13.91 -26.05 26.58
C HIS A 510 13.89 -25.67 25.09
N ALA A 511 14.65 -24.65 24.71
CA ALA A 511 14.69 -24.13 23.34
C ALA A 511 15.52 -25.00 22.38
N ASP A 512 15.36 -26.32 22.45
CA ASP A 512 15.99 -27.27 21.53
C ASP A 512 15.38 -27.13 20.13
N HIS A 513 14.06 -27.07 20.07
CA HIS A 513 13.25 -27.13 18.83
C HIS A 513 12.27 -25.96 18.67
N CYS A 514 12.31 -24.94 19.53
CA CYS A 514 11.39 -23.79 19.49
C CYS A 514 12.12 -22.46 19.32
N LEU A 515 11.35 -21.42 18.99
CA LEU A 515 11.89 -20.06 18.92
C LEU A 515 12.13 -19.53 20.34
N PRO A 516 13.32 -18.97 20.67
CA PRO A 516 13.51 -18.24 21.91
C PRO A 516 12.74 -16.92 21.86
N GLY A 517 11.44 -16.97 22.21
CA GLY A 517 10.52 -15.84 22.17
C GLY A 517 10.94 -14.68 23.05
N VAL A 518 10.76 -13.45 22.57
CA VAL A 518 10.94 -12.23 23.39
C VAL A 518 9.92 -12.19 24.53
N THR A 519 8.64 -12.50 24.27
CA THR A 519 7.64 -12.60 25.35
C THR A 519 7.97 -13.73 26.34
N ARG A 520 8.53 -14.86 25.85
CA ARG A 520 9.02 -15.95 26.70
C ARG A 520 10.14 -15.47 27.62
N SER A 521 11.12 -14.71 27.13
CA SER A 521 12.17 -14.15 27.99
C SER A 521 11.60 -13.14 28.99
N ILE A 522 10.55 -12.38 28.64
CA ILE A 522 9.87 -11.49 29.60
C ILE A 522 9.31 -12.27 30.78
N VAL A 523 8.63 -13.39 30.53
CA VAL A 523 8.11 -14.26 31.60
C VAL A 523 9.24 -14.72 32.51
N ILE A 524 10.29 -15.30 31.92
CA ILE A 524 11.42 -15.91 32.64
C ILE A 524 12.21 -14.85 33.44
N ASP A 525 12.54 -13.72 32.83
CA ASP A 525 13.51 -12.76 33.35
C ASP A 525 12.89 -11.67 34.23
N TYR A 526 11.60 -11.36 34.03
CA TYR A 526 10.92 -10.26 34.70
C TYR A 526 9.70 -10.73 35.50
N LEU A 527 8.77 -11.46 34.89
CA LEU A 527 7.50 -11.75 35.56
C LEU A 527 7.66 -12.72 36.73
N THR A 528 8.56 -13.70 36.62
CA THR A 528 8.91 -14.62 37.72
C THR A 528 9.30 -13.87 39.00
N LYS A 529 10.11 -12.81 38.86
CA LYS A 529 10.55 -11.94 39.96
C LYS A 529 9.38 -11.16 40.55
N SER A 530 8.52 -10.60 39.70
CA SER A 530 7.34 -9.84 40.13
C SER A 530 6.34 -10.69 40.90
N VAL A 531 6.13 -11.94 40.49
CA VAL A 531 5.17 -12.84 41.15
C VAL A 531 5.79 -13.74 42.21
N LYS A 532 7.11 -13.65 42.42
CA LYS A 532 7.91 -14.41 43.40
C LYS A 532 7.82 -15.93 43.19
N THR A 533 8.12 -16.37 41.98
CA THR A 533 8.16 -17.79 41.58
C THR A 533 9.46 -18.11 40.83
N VAL A 534 9.69 -19.38 40.55
CA VAL A 534 10.80 -19.89 39.72
C VAL A 534 10.23 -20.39 38.39
N CYS A 535 10.98 -20.19 37.31
CA CYS A 535 10.68 -20.81 36.02
C CYS A 535 11.77 -21.84 35.67
N HIS A 536 11.37 -23.09 35.52
CA HIS A 536 12.24 -24.18 35.09
C HIS A 536 12.18 -24.37 33.58
N VAL A 537 13.33 -24.20 32.93
CA VAL A 537 13.48 -24.48 31.49
C VAL A 537 13.99 -25.91 31.34
N ARG A 538 13.13 -26.82 30.88
CA ARG A 538 13.45 -28.26 30.81
C ARG A 538 12.71 -28.95 29.68
N ARG A 539 13.04 -30.21 29.40
CA ARG A 539 12.20 -31.06 28.55
C ARG A 539 10.94 -31.45 29.31
N ILE A 540 9.80 -31.36 28.63
CA ILE A 540 8.48 -31.55 29.22
C ILE A 540 7.68 -32.46 28.28
N SER A 541 7.17 -33.57 28.81
CA SER A 541 6.29 -34.46 28.07
C SER A 541 4.89 -33.84 27.94
N ILE A 542 4.14 -34.20 26.89
CA ILE A 542 2.77 -33.69 26.75
C ILE A 542 1.86 -34.15 27.91
N ALA A 543 2.15 -35.29 28.52
CA ALA A 543 1.42 -35.80 29.67
C ALA A 543 1.44 -34.82 30.86
N GLU A 544 2.55 -34.13 31.07
CA GLU A 544 2.68 -33.12 32.14
C GLU A 544 1.79 -31.90 31.88
N PHE A 545 1.59 -31.51 30.62
CA PHE A 545 0.65 -30.44 30.28
C PHE A 545 -0.80 -30.84 30.56
N TYR A 546 -1.18 -32.10 30.36
CA TYR A 546 -2.54 -32.56 30.63
C TYR A 546 -2.92 -32.55 32.11
N VAL A 547 -1.93 -32.66 33.01
CA VAL A 547 -2.15 -32.71 34.46
C VAL A 547 -1.71 -31.43 35.18
N ALA A 548 -1.33 -30.40 34.44
CA ALA A 548 -0.92 -29.12 34.97
C ALA A 548 -2.08 -28.39 35.67
N ASP A 549 -1.75 -27.54 36.63
CA ASP A 549 -2.75 -26.72 37.35
C ASP A 549 -3.27 -25.62 36.42
N GLU A 550 -2.35 -24.98 35.68
CA GLU A 550 -2.66 -23.98 34.67
C GLU A 550 -1.70 -24.13 33.48
N VAL A 551 -2.15 -23.78 32.27
CA VAL A 551 -1.31 -23.73 31.06
C VAL A 551 -1.56 -22.40 30.37
N PHE A 552 -0.52 -21.82 29.79
CA PHE A 552 -0.65 -20.59 29.00
C PHE A 552 0.37 -20.54 27.86
N THR A 553 0.05 -19.78 26.82
CA THR A 553 0.95 -19.50 25.71
C THR A 553 1.48 -18.08 25.75
N THR A 554 2.66 -17.86 25.16
CA THR A 554 3.23 -16.52 25.02
C THR A 554 3.57 -16.17 23.58
N GLY A 555 3.12 -14.99 23.13
CA GLY A 555 3.48 -14.43 21.84
C GLY A 555 3.40 -12.91 21.84
N THR A 556 4.02 -12.27 20.85
CA THR A 556 3.97 -10.79 20.77
C THR A 556 2.55 -10.28 20.50
N LEU A 557 1.73 -11.01 19.75
CA LEU A 557 0.34 -10.63 19.47
C LEU A 557 -0.63 -11.04 20.59
N GLY A 558 -0.61 -12.33 20.98
CA GLY A 558 -1.51 -12.88 22.00
C GLY A 558 -1.11 -12.57 23.45
N GLU A 559 0.06 -11.96 23.67
CA GLU A 559 0.63 -11.70 24.99
C GLU A 559 0.74 -12.98 25.82
N LEU A 560 0.00 -13.10 26.93
CA LEU A 560 -0.10 -14.28 27.79
C LEU A 560 -1.54 -14.82 27.71
N THR A 561 -1.76 -15.88 26.93
CA THR A 561 -3.11 -16.43 26.70
C THR A 561 -3.32 -17.70 27.51
N PRO A 562 -4.35 -17.77 28.38
CA PRO A 562 -4.67 -18.98 29.15
C PRO A 562 -5.14 -20.13 28.25
N ILE A 563 -4.74 -21.36 28.58
CA ILE A 563 -5.19 -22.57 27.92
C ILE A 563 -6.07 -23.36 28.88
N ILE A 564 -7.34 -23.54 28.51
CA ILE A 564 -8.36 -24.17 29.36
C ILE A 564 -8.64 -25.63 28.99
N ASN A 565 -8.20 -26.06 27.80
CA ASN A 565 -8.40 -27.41 27.31
C ASN A 565 -7.28 -27.83 26.36
N ILE A 566 -6.83 -29.09 26.47
CA ILE A 566 -5.89 -29.70 25.53
C ILE A 566 -6.40 -31.09 25.17
N ASP A 567 -6.60 -31.36 23.87
CA ASP A 567 -7.04 -32.66 23.34
C ASP A 567 -8.29 -33.22 24.04
N GLY A 568 -9.25 -32.34 24.34
CA GLY A 568 -10.50 -32.70 25.01
C GLY A 568 -10.41 -32.79 26.53
N ARG A 569 -9.24 -32.59 27.14
CA ARG A 569 -9.05 -32.60 28.60
C ARG A 569 -9.04 -31.18 29.14
N SER A 570 -9.86 -30.89 30.14
CA SER A 570 -9.81 -29.63 30.86
C SER A 570 -8.48 -29.47 31.58
N ILE A 571 -7.91 -28.27 31.51
CA ILE A 571 -6.76 -27.88 32.33
C ILE A 571 -7.30 -27.16 33.55
N GLY A 572 -6.84 -27.54 34.74
CA GLY A 572 -7.44 -27.09 36.00
C GLY A 572 -8.95 -27.40 36.04
N ASP A 573 -9.76 -26.37 36.22
CA ASP A 573 -11.23 -26.44 36.20
C ASP A 573 -11.86 -26.10 34.84
N GLY A 574 -11.04 -25.88 33.80
CA GLY A 574 -11.50 -25.45 32.48
C GLY A 574 -11.74 -23.94 32.36
N THR A 575 -11.24 -23.14 33.30
CA THR A 575 -11.24 -21.67 33.24
C THR A 575 -9.83 -21.09 33.42
N PRO A 576 -9.57 -19.83 33.02
CA PRO A 576 -8.29 -19.18 33.30
C PRO A 576 -7.98 -19.13 34.79
N GLY A 577 -6.89 -19.78 35.19
CA GLY A 577 -6.53 -19.89 36.60
C GLY A 577 -5.91 -18.60 37.19
N PRO A 578 -5.88 -18.50 38.53
CA PRO A 578 -5.46 -17.29 39.24
C PRO A 578 -3.98 -16.94 39.02
N PHE A 579 -3.12 -17.92 38.78
CA PHE A 579 -1.69 -17.67 38.58
C PHE A 579 -1.42 -16.99 37.23
N VAL A 580 -2.04 -17.46 36.14
CA VAL A 580 -1.94 -16.84 34.82
C VAL A 580 -2.55 -15.45 34.83
N VAL A 581 -3.69 -15.24 35.51
CA VAL A 581 -4.28 -13.89 35.68
C VAL A 581 -3.32 -12.96 36.41
N LYS A 582 -2.63 -13.43 37.46
CA LYS A 582 -1.59 -12.68 38.16
C LYS A 582 -0.41 -12.31 37.23
N LEU A 583 0.01 -13.24 36.37
CA LEU A 583 1.06 -12.97 35.37
C LEU A 583 0.63 -11.95 34.33
N GLN A 584 -0.61 -12.00 33.84
CA GLN A 584 -1.17 -11.02 32.92
C GLN A 584 -1.17 -9.61 33.54
N ALA A 585 -1.62 -9.49 34.80
CA ALA A 585 -1.58 -8.22 35.54
C ALA A 585 -0.14 -7.70 35.71
N ALA A 586 0.82 -8.59 36.01
CA ALA A 586 2.23 -8.23 36.10
C ALA A 586 2.80 -7.78 34.74
N PHE A 587 2.38 -8.39 33.64
CA PHE A 587 2.78 -8.02 32.29
C PHE A 587 2.25 -6.62 31.90
N GLN A 588 0.98 -6.33 32.18
CA GLN A 588 0.41 -5.00 31.92
C GLN A 588 1.10 -3.91 32.77
N ASN A 589 1.40 -4.21 34.04
CA ASN A 589 2.18 -3.31 34.89
C ASN A 589 3.58 -3.07 34.29
N LEU A 590 4.26 -4.12 33.83
CA LEU A 590 5.57 -4.01 33.18
C LEU A 590 5.55 -3.06 31.97
N ILE A 591 4.56 -3.20 31.07
CA ILE A 591 4.38 -2.32 29.90
C ILE A 591 4.25 -0.86 30.33
N SER A 592 3.48 -0.59 31.39
CA SER A 592 3.21 0.78 31.86
C SER A 592 4.38 1.44 32.60
N THR A 593 5.16 0.65 33.37
CA THR A 593 6.16 1.19 34.31
C THR A 593 7.59 1.12 33.80
N ARG A 594 7.96 0.09 33.03
CA ARG A 594 9.34 -0.13 32.56
C ARG A 594 9.59 0.54 31.22
N LYS A 595 9.70 1.87 31.25
CA LYS A 595 10.00 2.69 30.07
C LYS A 595 11.36 2.35 29.42
N ASP A 596 12.30 1.80 30.17
CA ASP A 596 13.61 1.34 29.68
C ASP A 596 13.52 0.13 28.74
N LEU A 597 12.43 -0.65 28.81
CA LEU A 597 12.17 -1.79 27.91
C LEU A 597 11.49 -1.38 26.60
N SER A 598 11.31 -0.08 26.36
CA SER A 598 10.58 0.41 25.19
C SER A 598 11.20 1.69 24.65
N VAL A 599 11.04 1.94 23.36
CA VAL A 599 11.60 3.11 22.68
C VAL A 599 10.46 4.06 22.33
N PRO A 600 10.53 5.36 22.69
CA PRO A 600 9.50 6.33 22.33
C PRO A 600 9.40 6.50 20.81
N LEU A 601 8.19 6.58 20.29
CA LEU A 601 7.92 6.92 18.90
C LEU A 601 8.07 8.44 18.71
N THR A 602 9.30 8.92 18.61
CA THR A 602 9.64 10.31 18.34
C THR A 602 10.51 10.40 17.10
N LEU A 603 10.20 11.33 16.19
CA LEU A 603 11.16 11.70 15.15
C LEU A 603 12.34 12.40 15.83
N ALA A 604 13.57 12.02 15.48
CA ALA A 604 14.69 12.89 15.76
C ALA A 604 14.43 14.20 15.02
N THR A 605 14.22 15.28 15.77
CA THR A 605 14.30 16.64 15.21
C THR A 605 15.72 16.80 14.72
N SER A 606 15.92 16.74 13.40
CA SER A 606 17.17 17.08 12.73
C SER A 606 17.52 18.54 12.95
#